data_AF-A0A6S6T108-F1
#
_entry.id   AF-A0A6S6T108-F1
#
_cell.length_a   1.000
_cell.length_b   1.000
_cell.length_c   1.000
_cell.angle_alpha   90.00
_cell.angle_beta   90.00
_cell.angle_gamma   90.00
#
_symmetry.space_group_name_H-M   'P 1'
#
loop_
_entity.id
_entity.type
_entity.pdbx_description
1 polymer ?
#
loop_
_entity_poly.entity_id
_entity_poly.type
_entity_poly.pdbx_seq_one_letter_code
_entity_poly.pdbx_strand_id
1 'polypeptide(L)' 'MEQMHLKQQDLVPYIGNKSKVSEVLNRKVGLSLNIIYNLAKGLHLPLEVLVQPMEKMKVG' A
#
# COMPACT_ATOMS: atom_id res chain seq x y z
N MET A 1 5.28 -2.73 6.20
CA MET A 1 4.60 -2.23 7.42
C MET A 1 5.19 -2.83 8.68
N GLU A 2 5.35 -4.15 8.75
CA GLU A 2 5.96 -4.86 9.89
C GLU A 2 7.32 -4.29 10.32
N GLN A 3 8.22 -4.01 9.36
CA GLN A 3 9.54 -3.44 9.64
C GLN A 3 9.50 -2.04 10.27
N MET A 4 8.42 -1.28 10.05
CA MET A 4 8.20 0.03 10.67
C MET A 4 7.32 -0.06 11.93
N HIS A 5 6.97 -1.28 12.37
CA HIS A 5 6.07 -1.55 13.51
C HIS A 5 4.71 -0.82 13.44
N LEU A 6 4.25 -0.50 12.24
CA LEU A 6 2.98 0.20 12.03
C LEU A 6 1.79 -0.74 12.25
N LYS A 7 0.82 -0.28 13.04
CA LYS A 7 -0.48 -0.95 13.21
C LYS A 7 -1.43 -0.48 12.11
N GLN A 8 -2.50 -1.24 11.88
CA GLN A 8 -3.50 -0.91 10.86
C GLN A 8 -4.09 0.51 11.03
N GLN A 9 -4.30 0.94 12.27
CA GLN A 9 -4.82 2.28 12.58
C GLN A 9 -3.88 3.41 12.10
N ASP A 10 -2.58 3.16 12.08
CA ASP A 10 -1.57 4.15 11.69
C ASP A 10 -1.56 4.36 10.17
N LEU A 11 -2.18 3.44 9.41
CA LEU A 11 -2.27 3.50 7.95
C LEU A 11 -3.52 4.22 7.43
N VAL A 12 -4.49 4.47 8.31
CA VAL A 12 -5.75 5.16 7.99
C VAL A 12 -5.49 6.52 7.31
N PRO A 13 -4.57 7.37 7.78
CA PRO A 13 -4.32 8.66 7.12
C PRO A 13 -3.86 8.56 5.66
N TYR A 14 -3.24 7.44 5.26
CA TYR A 14 -2.67 7.27 3.92
C TYR A 14 -3.60 6.49 2.98
N ILE A 15 -4.31 5.51 3.52
CA ILE A 15 -5.10 4.53 2.76
C ILE A 15 -6.60 4.87 2.78
N GLY A 16 -7.08 5.57 3.82
CA GLY A 16 -8.48 5.88 4.04
C GLY A 16 -9.02 5.18 5.29
N ASN A 17 -10.19 4.54 5.21
CA ASN A 17 -10.78 3.92 6.40
C ASN A 17 -10.18 2.55 6.76
N LYS A 18 -10.50 2.04 7.95
CA LYS A 18 -10.03 0.73 8.46
C LYS A 18 -10.39 -0.45 7.54
N SER A 19 -11.55 -0.43 6.88
CA SER A 19 -11.94 -1.49 5.93
C SER A 19 -11.00 -1.52 4.74
N LYS A 20 -10.71 -0.35 4.15
CA LYS A 20 -9.80 -0.23 3.01
C LYS A 20 -8.37 -0.64 3.38
N VAL A 21 -7.90 -0.28 4.59
CA VAL A 21 -6.61 -0.76 5.10
C VAL A 21 -6.57 -2.30 5.13
N SER A 22 -7.61 -2.93 5.69
CA SER A 22 -7.70 -4.39 5.75
C SER A 22 -7.74 -5.03 4.36
N GLU A 23 -8.49 -4.47 3.41
CA GLU A 23 -8.55 -4.94 2.02
C GLU A 23 -7.17 -4.92 1.35
N VAL A 24 -6.42 -3.83 1.52
CA VAL A 24 -5.07 -3.66 0.96
C VAL A 24 -4.08 -4.63 1.60
N LEU A 25 -4.03 -4.71 2.94
CA LEU A 25 -3.08 -5.58 3.64
C LEU A 25 -3.34 -7.06 3.34
N ASN A 26 -4.59 -7.45 3.14
CA ASN A 26 -4.98 -8.79 2.74
C ASN A 26 -4.94 -9.02 1.22
N ARG A 27 -4.39 -8.06 0.44
CA ARG A 27 -4.25 -8.13 -1.03
C ARG A 27 -5.56 -8.36 -1.78
N LYS A 28 -6.70 -8.01 -1.18
CA LYS A 28 -8.01 -8.06 -1.85
C LYS A 28 -8.15 -6.98 -2.91
N VAL A 29 -7.44 -5.86 -2.71
CA VAL A 29 -7.38 -4.72 -3.64
C VAL A 29 -5.94 -4.22 -3.71
N GLY A 30 -5.49 -3.82 -4.90
CA GLY A 30 -4.17 -3.23 -5.10
C GLY A 30 -4.08 -1.78 -4.57
N LEU A 31 -2.85 -1.27 -4.47
CA LEU A 31 -2.63 0.13 -4.14
C LEU A 31 -2.96 1.01 -5.35
N SER A 32 -3.80 2.03 -5.16
CA SER A 32 -3.98 3.09 -6.18
C SER A 32 -2.80 4.04 -6.17
N LEU A 33 -2.56 4.76 -7.27
CA LEU A 33 -1.49 5.77 -7.37
C LEU A 33 -1.55 6.82 -6.25
N ASN A 34 -2.76 7.24 -5.86
CA ASN A 34 -2.95 8.18 -4.75
C ASN A 34 -2.50 7.60 -3.40
N ILE A 35 -2.84 6.33 -3.14
CA ILE A 35 -2.42 5.64 -1.91
C ILE A 35 -0.89 5.47 -1.89
N ILE A 36 -0.30 5.07 -3.03
CA ILE A 36 1.16 4.94 -3.17
C ILE A 36 1.84 6.27 -2.85
N TYR A 37 1.36 7.37 -3.44
CA TYR A 37 1.89 8.70 -3.18
C TYR A 37 1.77 9.12 -1.71
N ASN A 38 0.60 8.89 -1.10
CA ASN A 38 0.37 9.24 0.31
C ASN A 38 1.25 8.44 1.26
N LEU A 39 1.43 7.14 1.01
CA LEU A 39 2.33 6.29 1.79
C LEU A 39 3.79 6.74 1.64
N ALA A 40 4.25 6.99 0.41
CA ALA A 40 5.61 7.43 0.16
C ALA A 40 5.91 8.75 0.87
N LYS A 41 5.04 9.75 0.70
CA LYS A 41 5.19 11.06 1.34
C LYS A 41 5.08 10.98 2.86
N GLY A 42 4.10 10.23 3.36
CA GLY A 42 3.77 10.16 4.79
C GLY A 42 4.73 9.32 5.62
N LEU A 43 5.38 8.33 5.00
CA LEU A 43 6.34 7.44 5.65
C LEU A 43 7.79 7.72 5.23
N HIS A 44 8.01 8.75 4.41
CA HIS A 44 9.32 9.11 3.86
C HIS A 44 10.01 7.95 3.13
N LEU A 45 9.24 7.24 2.30
CA LEU A 45 9.70 6.10 1.52
C LEU A 45 9.87 6.48 0.04
N PRO A 46 10.89 5.96 -0.66
CA PRO A 46 10.95 6.02 -2.11
C PRO A 46 9.74 5.34 -2.76
N LEU A 47 9.26 5.83 -3.90
CA LEU A 47 8.08 5.26 -4.55
C LEU A 47 8.33 3.82 -5.03
N GLU A 48 9.56 3.52 -5.47
CA GLU A 48 9.91 2.20 -5.99
C GLU A 48 9.77 1.08 -4.96
N VAL A 49 9.84 1.38 -3.65
CA VAL A 49 9.67 0.35 -2.62
C VAL A 49 8.21 -0.07 -2.41
N LEU A 50 7.26 0.72 -2.92
CA LEU A 50 5.81 0.46 -2.83
C LEU A 50 5.25 -0.23 -4.08
N VAL A 51 6.03 -0.28 -5.16
CA VAL A 51 5.58 -0.79 -6.46
C VAL A 51 6.29 -2.11 -6.72
N GLN A 52 5.52 -3.17 -6.97
CA GLN A 52 6.06 -4.41 -7.49
C GLN A 52 6.09 -4.36 -9.03
N PRO A 53 7.18 -4.79 -9.68
CA PRO A 53 7.18 -5.00 -11.12
C PRO A 53 6.05 -5.96 -11.46
N MET A 54 5.18 -5.56 -12.38
CA MET A 54 4.15 -6.48 -12.89
C MET A 54 4.88 -7.61 -13.62
N GLU A 55 4.89 -8.82 -13.06
CA GLU A 55 5.21 -10.00 -13.87
C GLU A 55 4.20 -10.05 -15.00
N LYS A 56 4.71 -10.21 -16.24
CA LYS A 56 3.85 -10.31 -17.43
C LYS A 56 2.77 -11.34 -17.13
N MET A 57 1.52 -10.88 -17.04
CA MET A 57 0.39 -11.78 -17.00
C MET A 57 0.55 -12.74 -18.18
N LYS A 58 0.69 -14.03 -17.90
CA LYS A 58 0.55 -15.05 -18.92
C LYS A 58 -0.89 -14.93 -19.41
N VAL A 59 -1.08 -14.18 -20.50
CA VAL A 59 -2.27 -14.29 -21.33
C VAL A 59 -2.25 -15.71 -21.86
N GLY A 60 -3.11 -16.54 -21.26
CA GLY A 60 -3.41 -17.88 -21.75
C GLY A 60 -4.19 -17.82 -23.05
#